data_AF-A0A953UTZ4-F1
#
_entry.id   AF-A0A953UTZ4-F1
#
_cell.length_a   1.000
_cell.length_b   1.000
_cell.length_c   1.000
_cell.angle_alpha   90.00
_cell.angle_beta   90.00
_cell.angle_gamma   90.00
#
_symmetry.space_group_name_H-M   'P 1'
#
loop_
_entity.id
_entity.type
_entity.pdbx_description
1 polymer ?
#
loop_
_entity_poly.entity_id
_entity_poly.type
_entity_poly.pdbx_seq_one_letter_code
_entity_poly.pdbx_strand_id
1 'polypeptide(L)'
;MIRTVRKLRKLFDAEFYLGANPDVAAARMDPLKHYVKYGAAEGRQPHPLFDPAHYLASCPAARDAENPLLHFLEQRGPWANPHPLFDCDAYLRTHPSAGNPLENYLAETKHAGLEGSQFGQC
;
A
#
# COMPACT_ATOMS: atom_id res chain seq x y z
N MET A 1 5.44 -14.22 12.53
CA MET A 1 6.32 -13.18 11.96
C MET A 1 6.70 -13.38 10.47
N ILE A 2 6.87 -14.59 9.93
CA ILE A 2 7.31 -14.78 8.52
C ILE A 2 6.20 -14.52 7.46
N ARG A 3 4.94 -14.82 7.78
CA ARG A 3 3.81 -14.66 6.84
C ARG A 3 3.50 -13.19 6.51
N THR A 4 3.65 -12.31 7.50
CA THR A 4 3.33 -10.88 7.43
C THR A 4 4.26 -10.13 6.48
N VAL A 5 5.57 -10.30 6.65
CA VAL A 5 6.59 -9.63 5.81
C VAL A 5 6.40 -9.98 4.33
N ARG A 6 6.05 -11.24 4.02
CA ARG A 6 5.81 -11.68 2.64
C ARG A 6 4.60 -10.98 2.00
N LYS A 7 3.54 -10.72 2.76
CA LYS A 7 2.37 -9.99 2.26
C LYS A 7 2.72 -8.53 2.00
N LEU A 8 3.36 -7.87 2.96
CA LEU A 8 3.73 -6.45 2.84
C LEU A 8 4.61 -6.18 1.62
N ARG A 9 5.54 -7.10 1.28
CA ARG A 9 6.37 -7.02 0.06
C ARG A 9 5.59 -6.85 -1.25
N LYS A 10 4.32 -7.25 -1.29
CA LYS A 10 3.51 -7.11 -2.52
C LYS A 10 3.12 -5.66 -2.80
N LEU A 11 2.92 -4.87 -1.75
CA LEU A 11 2.48 -3.47 -1.80
C LEU A 11 3.52 -2.50 -1.20
N PHE A 12 4.77 -2.94 -1.04
CA PHE A 12 5.85 -2.12 -0.51
C PHE A 12 6.82 -1.77 -1.64
N ASP A 13 7.07 -0.47 -1.82
CA ASP A 13 8.05 0.04 -2.77
C ASP A 13 9.27 0.54 -2.01
N ALA A 14 10.38 -0.19 -2.13
CA ALA A 14 11.60 0.13 -1.40
C ALA A 14 12.30 1.39 -1.92
N GLU A 15 12.24 1.65 -3.22
CA GLU A 15 12.89 2.80 -3.84
C GLU A 15 12.15 4.08 -3.47
N PHE A 16 10.83 4.07 -3.60
CA PHE A 16 9.98 5.15 -3.11
C PHE A 16 10.16 5.39 -1.61
N TYR A 17 10.14 4.32 -0.80
CA TYR A 17 10.26 4.45 0.65
C TYR A 17 11.60 5.06 1.06
N LEU A 18 12.72 4.63 0.47
CA LEU A 18 14.03 5.19 0.77
C LEU A 18 14.17 6.63 0.25
N GLY A 19 13.57 6.95 -0.90
CA GLY A 19 13.52 8.32 -1.42
C GLY A 19 12.74 9.28 -0.50
N ALA A 20 11.64 8.81 0.08
CA ALA A 20 10.82 9.59 1.02
C ALA A 20 11.41 9.64 2.45
N ASN A 21 12.30 8.71 2.82
CA ASN A 21 12.81 8.54 4.17
C ASN A 21 14.36 8.51 4.17
N PRO A 22 15.01 9.67 3.99
CA PRO A 22 16.46 9.76 3.89
C PRO A 22 17.19 9.34 5.18
N ASP A 23 16.52 9.42 6.33
CA ASP A 23 17.01 8.91 7.62
C ASP A 23 17.21 7.39 7.60
N VAL A 24 16.27 6.66 6.99
CA VAL A 24 16.33 5.21 6.84
C VAL A 24 17.42 4.82 5.84
N ALA A 25 17.53 5.58 4.74
CA ALA A 25 18.59 5.39 3.74
C ALA A 25 19.98 5.62 4.34
N ALA A 26 20.17 6.68 5.13
CA ALA A 26 21.42 6.98 5.81
C ALA A 26 21.78 5.90 6.85
N ALA A 27 20.78 5.37 7.56
CA ALA A 27 20.98 4.28 8.52
C ALA A 27 21.33 2.93 7.86
N ARG A 28 21.23 2.81 6.52
CA ARG A 28 21.43 1.57 5.75
C ARG A 28 20.61 0.40 6.29
N MET A 29 19.45 0.70 6.86
CA MET A 29 18.53 -0.31 7.37
C MET A 29 17.72 -0.91 6.22
N ASP A 30 17.34 -2.17 6.34
CA ASP A 30 16.37 -2.77 5.43
C ASP A 30 15.04 -1.99 5.52
N PRO A 31 14.57 -1.36 4.42
CA PRO A 31 13.45 -0.42 4.46
C PRO A 31 12.14 -1.11 4.84
N LEU A 32 11.95 -2.37 4.44
CA LEU A 32 10.77 -3.14 4.80
C LEU A 32 10.76 -3.48 6.30
N LYS A 33 11.90 -3.90 6.86
CA LYS A 33 12.02 -4.14 8.30
C LYS A 33 11.80 -2.85 9.09
N HIS A 34 12.33 -1.72 8.60
CA HIS A 34 12.08 -0.42 9.20
C HIS A 34 10.59 -0.08 9.20
N TYR A 35 9.91 -0.24 8.06
CA TYR A 35 8.49 0.02 7.94
C TYR A 35 7.65 -0.85 8.88
N VAL A 36 7.92 -2.15 8.93
CA VAL A 36 7.20 -3.08 9.82
C VAL A 36 7.38 -2.72 11.28
N LYS A 37 8.59 -2.31 11.67
CA LYS A 37 8.94 -2.08 13.08
C LYS A 37 8.55 -0.68 13.58
N TYR A 38 8.65 0.32 12.71
CA TYR A 38 8.48 1.72 13.08
C TYR A 38 7.58 2.46 12.08
N GLY A 39 7.86 2.33 10.78
CA GLY A 39 7.22 3.19 9.77
C GLY A 39 5.70 3.11 9.73
N ALA A 40 5.09 1.96 10.00
CA ALA A 40 3.64 1.83 10.06
C ALA A 40 3.01 2.61 11.23
N ALA A 41 3.64 2.55 12.42
CA ALA A 41 3.20 3.30 13.60
C ALA A 41 3.48 4.81 13.47
N GLU A 42 4.54 5.17 12.75
CA GLU A 42 4.87 6.55 12.40
C GLU A 42 3.99 7.12 11.27
N GLY A 43 3.12 6.30 10.65
CA GLY A 43 2.27 6.72 9.54
C GLY A 43 3.03 6.99 8.23
N ARG A 44 4.26 6.46 8.07
CA ARG A 44 5.06 6.64 6.85
C ARG A 44 4.43 5.92 5.66
N GLN A 45 4.51 6.50 4.47
CA GLN A 45 3.92 5.93 3.26
C GLN A 45 4.80 4.80 2.71
N PRO A 46 4.31 3.55 2.62
CA PRO A 46 5.07 2.42 2.07
C PRO A 46 5.05 2.37 0.53
N HIS A 47 4.13 3.09 -0.12
CA HIS A 47 3.90 3.06 -1.56
C HIS A 47 3.22 4.36 -2.03
N PRO A 48 3.48 4.87 -3.25
CA PRO A 48 2.81 6.05 -3.82
C PRO A 48 1.28 5.98 -3.92
N LEU A 49 0.72 4.78 -3.78
CA LEU A 49 -0.72 4.48 -3.90
C LEU A 49 -1.33 4.04 -2.57
N PHE A 50 -0.57 4.14 -1.49
CA PHE A 50 -1.03 3.80 -0.16
C PHE A 50 -0.57 4.88 0.80
N ASP A 51 -1.51 5.74 1.18
CA ASP A 51 -1.32 6.72 2.24
C ASP A 51 -2.03 6.22 3.51
N PRO A 52 -1.28 5.80 4.55
CA PRO A 52 -1.85 5.36 5.81
C PRO A 52 -2.81 6.38 6.43
N ALA A 53 -2.51 7.68 6.33
CA ALA A 53 -3.34 8.72 6.92
C ALA A 53 -4.70 8.79 6.20
N HIS A 54 -4.68 8.76 4.87
CA HIS A 54 -5.91 8.73 4.06
C HIS A 54 -6.73 7.45 4.31
N TYR A 55 -6.05 6.29 4.34
CA TYR A 55 -6.71 5.01 4.58
C TYR A 55 -7.37 4.95 5.96
N LEU A 56 -6.71 5.44 7.02
CA LEU A 56 -7.25 5.49 8.38
C LEU A 56 -8.40 6.51 8.56
N ALA A 57 -8.45 7.53 7.70
CA ALA A 57 -9.58 8.45 7.63
C ALA A 57 -10.81 7.77 7.00
N SER A 58 -10.60 7.01 5.93
CA SER A 58 -11.65 6.29 5.19
C SER A 58 -12.09 4.98 5.86
N CYS A 59 -11.23 4.35 6.65
CA CYS A 59 -11.50 3.10 7.37
C CYS A 59 -11.14 3.23 8.85
N PRO A 60 -12.04 3.75 9.71
CA PRO A 60 -11.77 3.86 11.14
C PRO A 60 -11.47 2.53 11.83
N ALA A 61 -11.98 1.40 11.31
CA ALA A 61 -11.69 0.06 11.83
C ALA A 61 -10.21 -0.33 11.73
N ALA A 62 -9.45 0.29 10.83
CA ALA A 62 -8.01 0.06 10.70
C ALA A 62 -7.17 0.86 11.72
N ARG A 63 -7.77 1.76 12.52
CA ARG A 63 -7.04 2.55 13.53
C ARG A 63 -6.50 1.71 14.67
N ASP A 64 -7.19 0.62 15.01
CA ASP A 64 -6.74 -0.34 16.02
C ASP A 64 -5.77 -1.38 15.43
N ALA A 65 -5.50 -1.33 14.12
CA ALA A 65 -4.55 -2.23 13.48
C ALA A 65 -3.12 -1.74 13.73
N GLU A 66 -2.24 -2.68 14.14
CA GLU A 66 -0.81 -2.42 14.32
C GLU A 66 -0.13 -1.93 13.02
N ASN A 67 -0.64 -2.37 11.86
CA ASN A 67 -0.13 -1.98 10.57
C ASN A 67 -1.27 -1.75 9.57
N PRO A 68 -1.52 -0.50 9.14
CA PRO A 68 -2.61 -0.17 8.22
C PRO A 68 -2.48 -0.90 6.87
N LEU A 69 -1.26 -1.03 6.34
CA LEU A 69 -1.01 -1.74 5.08
C LEU A 69 -1.31 -3.24 5.20
N LEU A 70 -0.99 -3.84 6.34
CA LEU A 70 -1.34 -5.23 6.60
C LEU A 70 -2.86 -5.41 6.69
N HIS A 71 -3.54 -4.54 7.43
CA HIS A 71 -5.00 -4.58 7.54
C HIS A 71 -5.64 -4.52 6.15
N PHE A 72 -5.20 -3.59 5.31
CA PHE A 72 -5.66 -3.49 3.93
C PHE A 72 -5.42 -4.76 3.11
N LEU A 73 -4.27 -5.42 3.25
CA LEU A 73 -3.96 -6.68 2.56
C LEU A 73 -4.77 -7.89 3.06
N GLU A 74 -5.24 -7.87 4.30
CA GLU A 74 -5.98 -8.99 4.91
C GLU A 74 -7.49 -8.80 4.86
N GLN A 75 -7.96 -7.57 4.71
CA GLN A 75 -9.38 -7.26 4.60
C GLN A 75 -10.01 -7.97 3.40
N ARG A 76 -11.24 -8.46 3.61
CA ARG A 76 -12.11 -9.03 2.58
C ARG A 76 -13.49 -8.42 2.76
N GLY A 77 -13.71 -7.24 2.21
CA GLY A 77 -14.91 -6.44 2.46
C GLY A 77 -14.87 -5.13 1.67
N PRO A 78 -15.77 -4.17 1.95
CA PRO A 78 -15.79 -2.91 1.22
C PRO A 78 -14.41 -2.24 1.32
N TRP A 79 -13.81 -1.99 0.16
CA TRP A 79 -12.44 -1.52 0.07
C TRP A 79 -12.43 -0.03 0.25
N ALA A 80 -11.89 0.44 1.37
CA ALA A 80 -11.65 1.85 1.54
C ALA A 80 -10.50 2.31 0.63
N ASN A 81 -10.66 3.48 0.04
CA ASN A 81 -9.64 4.05 -0.85
C ASN A 81 -8.33 4.23 -0.06
N PRO A 82 -7.23 3.57 -0.48
CA PRO A 82 -5.94 3.67 0.20
C PRO A 82 -5.23 4.98 -0.13
N HIS A 83 -5.65 5.68 -1.19
CA HIS A 83 -5.05 6.93 -1.64
C HIS A 83 -6.08 7.72 -2.47
N PRO A 84 -6.07 9.07 -2.44
CA PRO A 84 -6.99 9.89 -3.24
C PRO A 84 -6.92 9.64 -4.75
N LEU A 85 -5.77 9.18 -5.24
CA LEU A 85 -5.54 8.87 -6.66
C LEU A 85 -5.97 7.45 -7.06
N PHE A 86 -6.41 6.61 -6.11
CA PHE A 86 -6.84 5.25 -6.39
C PHE A 86 -8.21 4.97 -5.78
N ASP A 87 -9.21 4.89 -6.64
CA ASP A 87 -10.58 4.57 -6.27
C ASP A 87 -10.83 3.07 -6.40
N CYS A 88 -11.00 2.40 -5.25
CA CYS A 88 -11.21 0.96 -5.21
C CYS A 88 -12.53 0.54 -5.83
N ASP A 89 -13.61 1.29 -5.59
CA ASP A 89 -14.93 1.01 -6.17
C ASP A 89 -14.91 1.15 -7.70
N ALA A 90 -14.27 2.21 -8.21
CA ALA A 90 -14.10 2.40 -9.65
C ALA A 90 -13.31 1.26 -10.29
N TYR A 91 -12.21 0.83 -9.67
CA TYR A 91 -11.40 -0.27 -10.17
C TYR A 91 -12.14 -1.61 -10.14
N LEU A 92 -12.90 -1.91 -9.09
CA LEU A 92 -13.64 -3.16 -8.98
C LEU A 92 -14.86 -3.23 -9.92
N ARG A 93 -15.39 -2.09 -10.36
CA ARG A 93 -16.42 -2.08 -11.42
C ARG A 93 -15.89 -2.62 -12.74
N THR A 94 -14.62 -2.37 -13.06
CA THR A 94 -13.97 -2.91 -14.27
C THR A 94 -13.35 -4.28 -14.03
N HIS A 95 -12.98 -4.60 -12.78
CA HIS A 95 -12.38 -5.87 -12.37
C HIS A 95 -13.17 -6.53 -11.22
N PRO A 96 -14.42 -6.99 -11.46
CA PRO A 96 -15.30 -7.50 -10.39
C PRO A 96 -14.79 -8.79 -9.74
N SER A 97 -13.93 -9.55 -10.43
CA SER A 97 -13.29 -10.75 -9.91
C SER A 97 -11.94 -10.47 -9.24
N ALA A 98 -11.47 -9.22 -9.23
CA ALA A 98 -10.24 -8.86 -8.54
C ALA A 98 -10.42 -9.04 -7.02
N GLY A 99 -9.40 -9.60 -6.38
CA GLY A 99 -9.34 -9.72 -4.93
C GLY A 99 -9.07 -8.36 -4.29
N ASN A 100 -7.87 -8.19 -3.73
CA ASN A 100 -7.44 -6.86 -3.28
C ASN A 100 -7.17 -5.98 -4.51
N PRO A 101 -7.84 -4.82 -4.64
CA PRO A 101 -7.81 -4.00 -5.86
C PRO A 101 -6.42 -3.41 -6.11
N LEU A 102 -5.76 -2.87 -5.09
CA LEU A 102 -4.42 -2.31 -5.25
C LEU A 102 -3.37 -3.41 -5.49
N GLU A 103 -3.51 -4.58 -4.86
CA GLU A 103 -2.64 -5.72 -5.14
C GLU A 103 -2.78 -6.20 -6.59
N ASN A 104 -4.02 -6.27 -7.10
CA ASN A 104 -4.29 -6.67 -8.48
C ASN A 104 -3.74 -5.63 -9.46
N TYR A 105 -4.00 -4.35 -9.22
CA TYR A 105 -3.47 -3.25 -10.02
C TYR A 105 -1.94 -3.29 -10.11
N LEU A 106 -1.24 -3.47 -8.99
CA LEU A 106 0.22 -3.57 -8.99
C LEU A 106 0.74 -4.87 -9.62
N ALA A 107 -0.02 -5.95 -9.57
CA ALA A 107 0.34 -7.18 -10.28
C ALA A 107 0.24 -6.98 -11.79
N GLU A 108 -0.84 -6.34 -12.27
CA GLU A 108 -1.04 -6.04 -13.69
C GLU A 108 0.00 -5.06 -14.24
N THR A 109 0.29 -3.98 -13.52
CA THR A 109 1.25 -2.96 -14.00
C THR A 109 2.68 -3.49 -14.06
N LYS A 110 3.07 -4.39 -13.14
CA LYS A 110 4.36 -5.10 -13.19
C LYS A 110 4.49 -6.00 -14.42
N HIS A 111 3.40 -6.57 -14.92
CA HIS A 111 3.40 -7.36 -16.15
C HIS A 111 3.37 -6.48 -17.41
N ALA A 112 2.81 -5.28 -17.31
CA ALA A 112 2.67 -4.37 -18.44
C ALA A 112 3.93 -3.52 -18.72
N GLY A 113 4.90 -3.44 -17.79
CA GLY A 113 6.08 -2.58 -17.94
C GLY A 113 5.74 -1.08 -18.02
N LEU A 114 4.56 -0.70 -17.54
CA LEU A 114 4.05 0.66 -17.57
C LEU A 114 4.35 1.31 -16.22
N GLU A 115 5.47 2.02 -16.14
CA GLU A 115 5.73 2.95 -15.04
C GLU A 115 4.66 4.06 -15.06
N GLY A 116 3.79 4.06 -14.05
CA GLY A 116 3.22 5.26 -13.45
C GLY A 116 2.36 6.23 -14.29
N SER A 117 1.94 5.90 -15.51
CA SER A 117 1.30 6.90 -16.40
C SER A 117 -0.19 6.67 -16.72
N GLN A 118 -0.95 6.09 -15.79
CA GLN A 118 -2.42 6.06 -15.86
C GLN A 118 -3.05 6.45 -14.51
N PHE A 119 -2.55 7.53 -13.93
CA PHE A 119 -3.28 8.26 -12.91
C PHE A 119 -4.36 9.10 -13.59
N GLY A 120 -5.57 8.53 -13.69
CA GLY A 120 -6.77 9.26 -14.06
C GLY A 120 -7.04 9.33 -15.56
N GLN A 121 -7.64 8.28 -16.10
CA GLN A 121 -8.60 8.41 -17.19
C GLN A 121 -9.78 7.47 -16.89
N CYS A 122 -10.71 7.97 -16.08
CA CYS A 122 -12.12 7.76 -16.38
C CYS A 122 -12.53 8.77 -17.46
#